data_AF-A0A7W0ZKD6-F1
#
_entry.id   AF-A0A7W0ZKD6-F1
#
_cell.length_a   1.000
_cell.length_b   1.000
_cell.length_c   1.000
_cell.angle_alpha   90.00
_cell.angle_beta   90.00
_cell.angle_gamma   90.00
#
_symmetry.space_group_name_H-M   'P 1'
#
loop_
_entity.id
_entity.type
_entity.pdbx_description
1 polymer ?
#
loop_
_entity_poly.entity_id
_entity_poly.type
_entity_poly.pdbx_seq_one_letter_code
_entity_poly.pdbx_strand_id
1 'polypeptide(L)'
;MTRSRRPGDHRPGHKRSHKRSHAPERGTHTPPSASNPSEMNVNTVKPIARSRQVRRLLEGIGTPLPAPFAPDQFQLEALARVEQEDVLVTAPTGSGKTWIAREEIRRLLAAGRRAWYTSPL
;
A
#
# COMPACT_ATOMS: atom_id res chain seq x y z
N MET A 1 -52.44 -26.96 -53.41
CA MET A 1 -51.68 -28.16 -52.98
C MET A 1 -51.23 -27.91 -51.54
N THR A 2 -51.40 -28.71 -50.50
CA THR A 2 -52.27 -29.84 -50.14
C THR A 2 -52.15 -29.95 -48.59
N ARG A 3 -53.20 -30.41 -47.91
CA ARG A 3 -53.40 -30.51 -46.45
C ARG A 3 -52.28 -31.24 -45.67
N SER A 4 -52.13 -30.94 -44.38
CA SER A 4 -52.44 -31.94 -43.33
C SER A 4 -52.68 -31.31 -41.95
N ARG A 5 -53.43 -32.01 -41.10
CA ARG A 5 -54.19 -31.56 -39.92
C ARG A 5 -53.76 -32.35 -38.67
N ARG A 6 -53.95 -31.71 -37.49
CA ARG A 6 -54.36 -32.26 -36.15
C ARG A 6 -53.25 -32.87 -35.25
N PRO A 7 -53.51 -33.12 -33.94
CA PRO A 7 -54.31 -32.37 -32.92
C PRO A 7 -53.75 -32.44 -31.46
N GLY A 8 -54.39 -31.71 -30.53
CA GLY A 8 -54.54 -32.10 -29.11
C GLY A 8 -53.63 -31.38 -28.11
N ASP A 9 -53.95 -31.22 -26.83
CA ASP A 9 -55.17 -31.17 -26.03
C ASP A 9 -54.73 -30.64 -24.64
N HIS A 10 -55.68 -30.18 -23.85
CA HIS A 10 -55.59 -29.39 -22.61
C HIS A 10 -54.59 -29.80 -21.51
N ARG A 11 -54.19 -28.83 -20.67
CA ARG A 11 -54.15 -28.97 -19.19
C ARG A 11 -54.11 -27.62 -18.43
N PRO A 12 -54.64 -27.58 -17.17
CA PRO A 12 -55.22 -26.40 -16.55
C PRO A 12 -54.32 -25.70 -15.50
N GLY A 13 -54.83 -24.59 -14.96
CA GLY A 13 -54.12 -23.69 -14.05
C GLY A 13 -53.99 -24.09 -12.57
N HIS A 14 -53.18 -23.25 -11.91
CA HIS A 14 -53.05 -22.91 -10.49
C HIS A 14 -53.22 -23.98 -9.39
N LYS A 15 -52.15 -24.11 -8.58
CA LYS A 15 -52.16 -23.84 -7.12
C LYS A 15 -50.75 -23.94 -6.52
N ARG A 16 -50.34 -22.93 -5.75
CA ARG A 16 -49.48 -23.00 -4.53
C ARG A 16 -49.13 -21.56 -4.11
N SER A 17 -49.91 -20.96 -3.21
CA SER A 17 -49.76 -21.02 -1.74
C SER A 17 -48.55 -20.23 -1.24
N HIS A 18 -48.81 -19.00 -0.82
CA HIS A 18 -47.92 -18.14 -0.03
C HIS A 18 -47.43 -18.83 1.25
N LYS A 19 -46.14 -18.68 1.57
CA LYS A 19 -45.70 -18.32 2.93
C LYS A 19 -44.21 -17.95 2.99
N ARG A 20 -43.98 -16.87 3.73
CA ARG A 20 -42.78 -16.42 4.46
C ARG A 20 -41.77 -15.56 3.69
N SER A 21 -42.02 -14.27 3.83
CA SER A 21 -41.06 -13.17 3.89
C SER A 21 -39.77 -13.53 4.65
N HIS A 22 -38.62 -13.29 4.02
CA HIS A 22 -37.34 -13.12 4.69
C HIS A 22 -36.90 -11.67 4.47
N ALA A 23 -36.85 -10.92 5.57
CA ALA A 23 -36.32 -9.57 5.63
C ALA A 23 -34.79 -9.59 5.41
N PRO A 24 -34.20 -8.57 4.77
CA PRO A 24 -32.75 -8.48 4.67
C PRO A 24 -32.19 -7.99 6.01
N GLU A 25 -31.28 -8.78 6.60
CA GLU A 25 -30.54 -8.40 7.80
C GLU A 25 -29.62 -7.20 7.50
N ARG A 26 -29.84 -6.10 8.24
CA ARG A 26 -28.91 -4.97 8.30
C ARG A 26 -27.70 -5.39 9.12
N GLY A 27 -26.64 -5.81 8.44
CA GLY A 27 -25.31 -5.90 9.05
C GLY A 27 -24.82 -4.51 9.44
N THR A 28 -24.75 -4.24 10.74
CA THR A 28 -24.09 -3.06 11.28
C THR A 28 -22.57 -3.22 11.09
N HIS A 29 -22.05 -2.75 9.95
CA HIS A 29 -20.63 -2.56 9.78
C HIS A 29 -20.21 -1.31 10.58
N THR A 30 -19.85 -1.51 11.85
CA THR A 30 -19.08 -0.52 12.59
C THR A 30 -17.66 -0.53 12.02
N PRO A 31 -17.16 0.56 11.43
CA PRO A 31 -15.75 0.61 11.02
C PRO A 31 -14.87 0.52 12.29
N PRO A 32 -13.77 -0.24 12.28
CA PRO A 32 -12.87 -0.26 13.41
C PRO A 32 -12.34 1.16 13.63
N SER A 33 -12.57 1.66 14.84
CA SER A 33 -12.01 2.92 15.36
C SER A 33 -10.53 3.00 15.00
N ALA A 34 -10.13 4.06 14.30
CA ALA A 34 -8.74 4.36 14.01
C ALA A 34 -8.01 4.58 15.33
N SER A 35 -7.43 3.51 15.87
CA SER A 35 -6.41 3.61 16.90
C SER A 35 -5.30 4.48 16.33
N ASN A 36 -5.03 5.59 17.01
CA ASN A 36 -3.92 6.51 16.76
C ASN A 36 -2.70 5.77 16.19
N PRO A 37 -2.01 6.30 15.15
CA PRO A 37 -0.77 5.70 14.68
C PRO A 37 0.21 5.78 15.84
N SER A 38 0.36 4.65 16.53
CA SER A 38 1.25 4.47 17.66
C SER A 38 2.63 4.94 17.23
N GLU A 39 3.16 5.89 18.00
CA GLU A 39 4.54 6.34 18.00
C GLU A 39 5.45 5.15 17.70
N MET A 40 6.19 5.24 16.60
CA MET A 40 7.17 4.22 16.26
C MET A 40 8.20 4.16 17.38
N ASN A 41 8.09 3.13 18.22
CA ASN A 41 9.10 2.77 19.20
C ASN A 41 10.39 2.51 18.44
N VAL A 42 11.30 3.50 18.46
CA VAL A 42 12.69 3.34 18.02
C VAL A 42 13.29 2.30 18.95
N ASN A 43 13.22 1.05 18.52
CA ASN A 43 13.83 -0.09 19.18
C ASN A 43 15.20 0.33 19.69
N THR A 44 15.33 0.42 21.02
CA THR A 44 16.61 0.64 21.68
C THR A 44 17.44 -0.61 21.43
N VAL A 45 18.20 -0.62 20.34
CA VAL A 45 19.15 -1.67 20.03
C VAL A 45 20.16 -1.70 21.18
N LYS A 46 20.09 -2.73 22.02
CA LYS A 46 21.07 -2.94 23.09
C LYS A 46 22.47 -2.98 22.44
N PRO A 47 23.41 -2.11 22.81
CA PRO A 47 24.71 -2.08 22.14
C PRO A 47 25.42 -3.40 22.40
N ILE A 48 25.73 -4.11 21.30
CA ILE A 48 26.57 -5.31 21.33
C ILE A 48 27.89 -4.92 22.00
N ALA A 49 28.34 -5.72 22.97
CA ALA A 49 29.58 -5.47 23.69
C ALA A 49 30.78 -5.44 22.72
N ARG A 50 31.23 -4.22 22.35
CA ARG A 50 32.41 -4.01 21.50
C ARG A 50 33.67 -4.35 22.28
N SER A 51 34.65 -5.00 21.63
CA SER A 51 35.96 -5.28 22.22
C SER A 51 36.69 -3.98 22.60
N ARG A 52 37.64 -4.06 23.54
CA ARG A 52 38.45 -2.90 23.96
C ARG A 52 39.17 -2.25 22.79
N GLN A 53 39.68 -3.03 21.83
CA GLN A 53 40.36 -2.49 20.65
C GLN A 53 39.40 -1.67 19.76
N VAL A 54 38.17 -2.15 19.54
CA VAL A 54 37.18 -1.45 18.72
C VAL A 54 36.74 -0.15 19.40
N ARG A 55 36.59 -0.14 20.72
CA ARG A 55 36.26 1.09 21.46
C ARG A 55 37.35 2.14 21.29
N ARG A 56 38.62 1.76 21.48
CA ARG A 56 39.77 2.67 21.33
C ARG A 56 39.91 3.21 19.91
N LEU A 57 39.63 2.39 18.89
CA LEU A 57 39.65 2.84 17.50
C LEU A 57 38.55 3.88 17.19
N LEU A 58 37.38 3.74 17.81
CA LEU A 58 36.24 4.62 17.60
C LEU A 58 36.18 5.79 18.61
N GLU A 59 37.17 5.93 19.50
CA GLU A 59 37.27 7.06 20.42
C GLU A 59 37.30 8.37 19.63
N GLY A 60 36.43 9.31 19.98
CA GLY A 60 36.25 10.58 19.27
C GLY A 60 35.27 10.53 18.09
N ILE A 61 34.91 9.34 17.59
CA ILE A 61 33.89 9.16 16.56
C ILE A 61 32.54 8.90 17.26
N GLY A 62 31.90 9.98 17.70
CA GLY A 62 30.58 9.95 18.33
C GLY A 62 29.44 9.74 17.32
N THR A 63 28.24 9.46 17.84
CA THR A 63 27.01 9.55 17.04
C THR A 63 26.64 11.04 16.88
N PRO A 64 26.34 11.52 15.67
CA PRO A 64 25.81 12.88 15.52
C PRO A 64 24.53 13.05 16.33
N LEU A 65 24.26 14.28 16.76
CA LEU A 65 22.99 14.60 17.40
C LEU A 65 21.84 14.27 16.44
N PRO A 66 20.69 13.77 16.95
CA PRO A 66 19.52 13.55 16.11
C PRO A 66 19.15 14.83 15.37
N ALA A 67 19.09 14.75 14.04
CA ALA A 67 18.66 15.83 13.17
C ALA A 67 17.64 15.29 12.17
N PRO A 68 16.67 16.10 11.72
CA PRO A 68 15.80 15.73 10.62
C PRO A 68 16.62 15.41 9.36
N PHE A 69 16.11 14.50 8.54
CA PHE A 69 16.69 14.23 7.24
C PHE A 69 16.51 15.46 6.33
N ALA A 70 17.59 15.91 5.70
CA ALA A 70 17.56 16.96 4.67
C ALA A 70 17.84 16.32 3.30
N PRO A 71 16.90 16.38 2.34
CA PRO A 71 17.11 15.82 1.02
C PRO A 71 18.09 16.67 0.19
N ASP A 72 18.84 15.99 -0.68
CA ASP A 72 19.73 16.64 -1.64
C ASP A 72 18.92 17.28 -2.78
N GLN A 73 19.51 18.29 -3.44
CA GLN A 73 18.85 19.03 -4.53
C GLN A 73 18.35 18.12 -5.66
N PHE A 74 19.13 17.12 -6.08
CA PHE A 74 18.72 16.20 -7.15
C PHE A 74 17.51 15.34 -6.76
N GLN A 75 17.33 15.06 -5.46
CA GLN A 75 16.21 14.29 -4.96
C GLN A 75 14.92 15.11 -5.02
N LEU A 76 15.00 16.40 -4.66
CA LEU A 76 13.89 17.34 -4.77
C LEU A 76 13.50 17.58 -6.23
N GLU A 77 14.48 17.74 -7.12
CA GLU A 77 14.23 17.89 -8.55
C GLU A 77 13.52 16.66 -9.13
N ALA A 78 13.99 15.45 -8.83
CA ALA A 78 13.36 14.22 -9.30
C ALA A 78 11.88 14.12 -8.87
N LEU A 79 11.56 14.45 -7.61
CA LEU A 79 10.18 14.48 -7.12
C LEU A 79 9.32 15.55 -7.80
N ALA A 80 9.89 16.72 -8.11
CA ALA A 80 9.15 17.76 -8.82
C ALA A 80 8.84 17.37 -10.27
N ARG A 81 9.76 16.66 -10.94
CA ARG A 81 9.60 16.24 -12.34
C ARG A 81 8.71 15.01 -12.50
N VAL A 82 8.75 14.04 -11.59
CA VAL A 82 7.98 12.79 -11.71
C VAL A 82 6.45 13.00 -11.71
N GLU A 83 5.98 14.16 -11.27
CA GLU A 83 4.56 14.53 -11.37
C GLU A 83 4.13 14.90 -12.79
N GLN A 84 5.08 15.30 -13.64
CA GLN A 84 4.83 15.88 -14.96
C GLN A 84 5.33 14.96 -16.09
N GLU A 85 6.42 14.22 -15.85
CA GLU A 85 7.13 13.44 -16.86
C GLU A 85 7.80 12.19 -16.28
N ASP A 86 8.21 11.26 -17.15
CA ASP A 86 9.02 10.11 -16.75
C ASP A 86 10.45 10.56 -16.40
N VAL A 87 10.99 10.05 -15.29
CA VAL A 87 12.29 10.49 -14.74
C VAL A 87 13.30 9.35 -14.71
N LEU A 88 14.48 9.60 -15.28
CA LEU A 88 15.67 8.75 -15.12
C LEU A 88 16.63 9.41 -14.12
N VAL A 89 16.91 8.73 -13.01
CA VAL A 89 17.87 9.20 -12.00
C VAL A 89 19.19 8.45 -12.12
N THR A 90 20.26 9.15 -12.52
CA THR A 90 21.63 8.62 -12.56
C THR A 90 22.42 9.11 -11.35
N ALA A 91 22.61 8.24 -10.35
CA ALA A 91 23.44 8.54 -9.19
C ALA A 91 24.12 7.26 -8.65
N PRO A 92 25.29 7.37 -7.98
CA PRO A 92 25.95 6.23 -7.34
C PRO A 92 25.09 5.50 -6.30
N THR A 93 25.48 4.27 -5.97
CA THR A 93 24.94 3.57 -4.80
C THR A 93 25.31 4.33 -3.53
N GLY A 94 24.39 4.41 -2.57
CA GLY A 94 24.59 5.19 -1.34
C GLY A 94 24.17 6.67 -1.43
N SER A 95 23.98 7.23 -2.64
CA SER A 95 23.53 8.63 -2.81
C SER A 95 22.06 8.89 -2.43
N GLY A 96 21.32 7.88 -2.00
CA GLY A 96 19.94 8.06 -1.55
C GLY A 96 18.84 8.05 -2.63
N LYS A 97 19.09 7.50 -3.82
CA LYS A 97 18.02 7.31 -4.86
C LYS A 97 16.75 6.63 -4.31
N THR A 98 16.92 5.70 -3.37
CA THR A 98 15.81 5.01 -2.69
C THR A 98 14.87 5.98 -1.96
N TRP A 99 15.38 7.11 -1.49
CA TRP A 99 14.55 8.14 -0.85
C TRP A 99 13.52 8.72 -1.82
N ILE A 100 13.90 8.97 -3.08
CA ILE A 100 13.00 9.46 -4.14
C ILE A 100 11.87 8.46 -4.36
N ALA A 101 12.20 7.18 -4.56
CA ALA A 101 11.19 6.14 -4.77
C ALA A 101 10.24 6.01 -3.58
N ARG A 102 10.76 6.06 -2.35
CA ARG A 102 9.96 5.99 -1.13
C ARG A 102 8.98 7.16 -1.02
N GLU A 103 9.43 8.38 -1.24
CA GLU A 103 8.57 9.56 -1.15
C GLU A 103 7.50 9.57 -2.23
N GLU A 104 7.83 9.19 -3.47
CA GLU A 104 6.86 9.14 -4.56
C GLU A 104 5.82 8.05 -4.32
N ILE A 105 6.23 6.85 -3.90
CA ILE A 105 5.30 5.79 -3.52
C ILE A 105 4.38 6.25 -2.37
N ARG A 106 4.93 6.90 -1.34
CA ARG A 106 4.14 7.43 -0.21
C ARG A 106 3.10 8.45 -0.70
N ARG A 107 3.48 9.37 -1.58
CA ARG A 107 2.58 10.36 -2.19
C ARG A 107 1.46 9.70 -2.99
N LEU A 108 1.79 8.73 -3.84
CA LEU A 108 0.82 7.98 -4.65
C LEU A 108 -0.19 7.23 -3.77
N LEU A 109 0.28 6.53 -2.74
CA LEU A 109 -0.59 5.79 -1.81
C LEU A 109 -1.50 6.73 -1.03
N ALA A 110 -1.00 7.88 -0.57
CA ALA A 110 -1.80 8.90 0.10
C ALA A 110 -2.90 9.48 -0.82
N ALA A 111 -2.66 9.50 -2.14
CA ALA A 111 -3.64 9.88 -3.14
C ALA A 111 -4.59 8.73 -3.57
N GLY A 112 -4.56 7.58 -2.89
CA GLY A 112 -5.36 6.40 -3.25
C GLY A 112 -4.94 5.72 -4.56
N ARG A 113 -3.74 6.03 -5.06
CA ARG A 113 -3.17 5.43 -6.26
C ARG A 113 -2.34 4.19 -5.90
N ARG A 114 -1.91 3.46 -6.92
CA ARG A 114 -1.06 2.26 -6.79
C ARG A 114 0.33 2.56 -7.33
N ALA A 115 1.33 1.89 -6.78
CA ALA A 115 2.70 1.93 -7.25
C ALA A 115 3.28 0.51 -7.30
N TRP A 116 4.20 0.28 -8.24
CA TRP A 116 4.98 -0.96 -8.32
C TRP A 116 6.45 -0.60 -8.18
N TYR A 117 7.15 -1.36 -7.33
CA TYR A 117 8.60 -1.26 -7.17
C TYR A 117 9.21 -2.58 -7.61
N THR A 118 10.18 -2.52 -8.51
CA THR A 118 10.84 -3.71 -9.06
C THR A 118 12.29 -3.76 -8.58
N SER A 119 12.71 -4.96 -8.17
CA SER A 119 14.10 -5.32 -7.92
C SER A 119 14.53 -6.29 -9.03
N PRO A 120 15.71 -6.13 -9.64
CA PRO A 120 16.20 -7.06 -10.65
C PRO A 120 16.68 -8.40 -10.06
N LEU A 121 16.81 -8.48 -8.74
CA LEU A 121 17.22 -9.66 -7.97
C LEU A 121 16.01 -10.32 -7.31
#